data_AF-A0A1F5GWK6-F1
#
_entry.id   AF-A0A1F5GWK6-F1
#
_cell.length_a   1.000
_cell.length_b   1.000
_cell.length_c   1.000
_cell.angle_alpha   90.00
_cell.angle_beta   90.00
_cell.angle_gamma   90.00
#
_symmetry.space_group_name_H-M   'P 1'
#
loop_
_entity.id
_entity.type
_entity.pdbx_description
1 polymer ?
#
loop_
_entity_poly.entity_id
_entity_poly.type
_entity_poly.pdbx_seq_one_letter_code
_entity_poly.pdbx_strand_id
1 'polypeptide(L)'
;MEISVASVTTLLVLLISVSATYNAFLLRGGKLAWSQVLIVMGMVSLLLSLVLPRFLPDPRIIRNANLSDLLFIVGFIFLLLASVKLHTALK
;
A
#
# COMPACT_ATOMS: atom_id res chain seq x y z
N MET A 1 6.45 27.10 1.88
CA MET A 1 5.73 25.85 1.60
C MET A 1 6.53 24.73 2.24
N GLU A 2 6.21 24.37 3.48
CA GLU A 2 6.95 23.32 4.19
C GLU A 2 6.53 21.96 3.62
N ILE A 3 7.51 21.20 3.13
CA ILE A 3 7.28 19.84 2.67
C ILE A 3 7.06 18.98 3.91
N SER A 4 5.80 18.64 4.20
CA SER A 4 5.48 17.77 5.32
C SER A 4 5.91 16.33 5.03
N VAL A 5 6.25 15.57 6.06
CA VAL A 5 6.62 14.14 5.93
C VAL A 5 5.55 13.36 5.18
N ALA A 6 4.27 13.60 5.45
CA ALA A 6 3.20 12.89 4.75
C ALA A 6 3.12 13.22 3.26
N SER A 7 3.35 14.48 2.85
CA SER A 7 3.39 14.80 1.42
C SER A 7 4.48 14.02 0.68
N VAL A 8 5.63 13.79 1.33
CA VAL A 8 6.69 12.93 0.78
C VAL A 8 6.23 11.48 0.73
N THR A 9 5.59 10.98 1.78
CA THR A 9 5.09 9.59 1.82
C THR A 9 4.02 9.34 0.77
N THR A 10 3.10 10.28 0.56
CA THR A 10 2.05 10.22 -0.47
C THR A 10 2.67 10.17 -1.88
N LEU A 11 3.67 11.02 -2.14
CA LEU A 11 4.41 11.03 -3.41
C LEU A 11 5.13 9.71 -3.67
N LEU A 12 5.83 9.17 -2.66
CA LEU A 12 6.53 7.89 -2.77
C LEU A 12 5.56 6.74 -3.03
N VAL A 13 4.44 6.70 -2.31
CA VAL A 13 3.39 5.68 -2.53
C VAL A 13 2.89 5.76 -3.97
N LEU A 14 2.56 6.95 -4.47
CA LEU A 14 2.07 7.15 -5.84
C LEU A 14 3.08 6.65 -6.87
N LEU A 15 4.36 7.00 -6.73
CA LEU A 15 5.42 6.55 -7.62
C LEU A 15 5.57 5.03 -7.62
N ILE A 16 5.52 4.40 -6.44
CA ILE A 16 5.61 2.94 -6.29
C ILE A 16 4.39 2.27 -6.92
N SER A 17 3.19 2.80 -6.71
CA SER A 17 1.96 2.28 -7.30
C SER A 17 2.00 2.35 -8.83
N VAL A 18 2.41 3.49 -9.41
CA VAL A 18 2.53 3.65 -10.87
C VAL A 18 3.56 2.68 -11.45
N SER A 19 4.72 2.55 -10.81
CA SER A 19 5.77 1.61 -11.21
C SER A 19 5.28 0.16 -11.16
N ALA A 20 4.60 -0.22 -10.08
CA ALA A 20 4.04 -1.55 -9.92
C ALA A 20 2.94 -1.85 -10.96
N THR A 21 2.04 -0.90 -11.23
CA THR A 21 1.01 -1.05 -12.27
C THR A 21 1.63 -1.21 -13.65
N TYR A 22 2.64 -0.41 -13.99
CA TYR A 22 3.37 -0.52 -15.26
C TYR A 22 4.07 -1.88 -15.39
N ASN A 23 4.74 -2.34 -14.34
CA ASN A 23 5.35 -3.67 -14.31
C ASN A 23 4.31 -4.78 -14.46
N ALA A 24 3.15 -4.68 -13.79
CA ALA A 24 2.07 -5.65 -13.91
C ALA A 24 1.55 -5.76 -15.35
N PHE A 25 1.43 -4.61 -16.04
CA PHE A 25 1.04 -4.54 -17.44
C PHE A 25 2.07 -5.22 -18.36
N LEU A 26 3.36 -4.90 -18.18
CA LEU A 26 4.44 -5.52 -18.95
C LEU A 26 4.51 -7.04 -18.76
N LEU A 27 4.21 -7.52 -17.55
CA LEU A 27 4.22 -8.94 -17.20
C LEU A 27 3.03 -9.72 -17.77
N ARG A 28 2.08 -9.07 -18.49
CA ARG A 28 0.95 -9.69 -19.22
C ARG A 28 0.21 -10.78 -18.43
N GLY A 29 -0.07 -10.55 -17.15
CA GLY A 29 -0.79 -11.50 -16.31
C GLY A 29 0.02 -12.73 -15.85
N GLY A 30 1.34 -12.73 -16.05
CA GLY A 30 2.24 -13.75 -15.50
C GLY A 30 2.21 -13.81 -13.97
N LYS A 31 2.82 -14.85 -13.37
CA LYS A 31 2.84 -15.05 -11.91
C LYS A 31 3.32 -13.81 -11.13
N LEU A 32 4.22 -13.04 -11.72
CA LEU A 32 4.77 -11.79 -11.17
C LEU A 32 3.82 -10.59 -11.28
N ALA A 33 2.83 -10.58 -12.19
CA ALA A 33 1.86 -9.50 -12.28
C ALA A 33 0.98 -9.43 -11.02
N TRP A 34 0.64 -10.58 -10.44
CA TRP A 34 -0.12 -10.64 -9.20
C TRP A 34 0.62 -10.09 -7.98
N SER A 35 1.94 -10.24 -7.90
CA SER A 35 2.70 -9.64 -6.80
C SER A 35 2.72 -8.12 -6.92
N GLN A 36 2.76 -7.57 -8.14
CA GLN A 36 2.64 -6.13 -8.36
C GLN A 36 1.27 -5.60 -7.92
N VAL A 37 0.17 -6.30 -8.21
CA VAL A 37 -1.18 -5.92 -7.74
C VAL A 37 -1.24 -5.86 -6.21
N LEU A 38 -0.67 -6.86 -5.53
CA LEU A 38 -0.60 -6.89 -4.06
C LEU A 38 0.24 -5.72 -3.52
N ILE A 39 1.34 -5.35 -4.18
CA ILE A 39 2.13 -4.16 -3.83
C ILE A 39 1.28 -2.90 -3.95
N VAL A 40 0.57 -2.71 -5.06
CA VAL A 40 -0.31 -1.53 -5.24
C VAL A 40 -1.36 -1.46 -4.14
N MET A 41 -2.06 -2.56 -3.85
CA MET A 41 -3.08 -2.62 -2.80
C MET A 41 -2.51 -2.29 -1.42
N GLY A 42 -1.33 -2.83 -1.09
CA GLY A 42 -0.65 -2.55 0.17
C GLY A 42 -0.27 -1.08 0.32
N MET A 43 0.31 -0.50 -0.74
CA MET A 43 0.74 0.89 -0.76
C MET A 43 -0.44 1.87 -0.68
N VAL A 44 -1.55 1.61 -1.39
CA VAL A 44 -2.78 2.41 -1.29
C VAL A 44 -3.35 2.37 0.13
N SER A 45 -3.38 1.20 0.76
CA SER A 45 -3.86 1.05 2.15
C SER A 45 -2.99 1.83 3.15
N LEU A 46 -1.67 1.83 2.97
CA LEU A 46 -0.74 2.63 3.79
C LEU A 46 -0.89 4.14 3.57
N LEU A 47 -1.15 4.57 2.34
CA LEU A 47 -1.43 5.98 2.07
C LEU A 47 -2.74 6.40 2.72
N LEU A 48 -3.78 5.58 2.63
CA LEU A 48 -5.05 5.85 3.30
C LEU A 48 -4.87 5.91 4.82
N SER A 49 -4.08 5.02 5.44
CA SER A 49 -3.87 5.09 6.90
C SER A 49 -3.17 6.39 7.34
N LEU A 50 -2.26 6.94 6.53
CA LEU A 50 -1.53 8.17 6.82
C LEU A 50 -2.34 9.44 6.53
N VAL A 51 -3.18 9.39 5.50
CA VAL A 51 -3.90 10.56 4.97
C VAL A 51 -5.26 10.71 5.63
N LEU A 52 -6.01 9.62 5.83
CA LEU A 52 -7.39 9.64 6.33
C LEU A 52 -7.55 10.40 7.66
N PRO A 53 -6.68 10.23 8.68
CA PRO A 53 -6.80 10.94 9.96
C PRO A 53 -6.61 12.45 9.86
N ARG A 54 -6.04 12.95 8.75
CA ARG A 54 -5.82 14.39 8.52
C ARG A 54 -7.04 15.08 7.92
N PHE A 55 -7.92 14.33 7.24
CA PHE A 55 -9.09 14.86 6.55
C PHE A 55 -10.39 14.55 7.29
N LEU A 56 -10.44 13.44 8.03
CA LEU A 56 -11.62 12.98 8.75
C LEU A 56 -11.24 12.60 10.19
N PRO A 57 -12.13 12.86 11.17
CA PRO A 57 -11.94 12.35 12.52
C PRO A 57 -11.88 10.82 12.47
N ASP A 58 -10.77 10.27 12.93
CA ASP A 58 -10.46 8.85 12.79
C ASP A 58 -11.41 8.01 13.67
N PRO A 59 -12.34 7.25 13.06
CA PRO A 59 -13.34 6.53 13.83
C PRO A 59 -12.69 5.36 14.57
N ARG A 60 -12.94 5.25 15.87
CA ARG A 60 -12.54 4.09 16.67
C ARG A 60 -13.43 2.91 16.29
N ILE A 61 -12.85 1.89 15.65
CA ILE A 61 -13.60 0.69 15.22
C ILE A 61 -13.62 -0.35 16.34
N ILE A 62 -12.49 -0.51 17.04
CA ILE A 62 -12.36 -1.38 18.21
C ILE A 62 -12.02 -0.47 19.40
N ARG A 63 -12.43 -0.87 20.61
CA ARG A 63 -12.26 -0.12 21.87
C ARG A 63 -10.86 0.49 22.07
N ASN A 64 -9.83 -0.03 21.38
CA ASN A 64 -8.45 0.43 21.44
C ASN A 64 -7.72 0.49 20.07
N ALA A 65 -8.43 0.49 18.93
CA ALA A 65 -7.80 0.57 17.60
C ALA A 65 -8.55 1.52 16.67
N ASN A 66 -7.80 2.42 16.03
CA ASN A 66 -8.33 3.36 15.05
C ASN A 66 -8.44 2.70 13.67
N LEU A 67 -9.27 3.28 12.80
CA LEU A 67 -9.39 2.82 11.41
C LEU A 67 -8.05 2.97 10.66
N SER A 68 -7.26 4.01 10.97
CA SER A 68 -5.89 4.15 10.46
C SER A 68 -5.02 2.94 10.76
N ASP A 69 -5.09 2.41 11.98
CA ASP A 69 -4.25 1.31 12.44
C ASP A 69 -4.62 0.01 11.72
N LEU A 70 -5.92 -0.21 11.52
CA LEU A 70 -6.44 -1.31 10.72
C LEU A 70 -5.96 -1.22 9.26
N LEU A 71 -6.08 -0.05 8.62
CA LEU A 71 -5.61 0.17 7.26
C LEU A 71 -4.09 -0.02 7.14
N PHE A 72 -3.34 0.36 8.17
CA PHE A 72 -1.90 0.13 8.22
C PHE A 72 -1.56 -1.37 8.28
N ILE A 73 -2.22 -2.11 9.19
CA ILE A 73 -2.03 -3.57 9.33
C ILE A 73 -2.40 -4.30 8.03
N VAL A 74 -3.54 -3.95 7.42
CA VAL A 74 -3.99 -4.55 6.16
C VAL A 74 -3.00 -4.25 5.03
N GLY A 75 -2.50 -3.01 4.95
CA GLY A 75 -1.49 -2.63 3.98
C GLY A 75 -0.22 -3.45 4.13
N PHE A 76 0.23 -3.67 5.37
CA PHE A 76 1.39 -4.49 5.67
C PHE A 76 1.19 -5.97 5.30
N ILE A 77 0.01 -6.53 5.57
CA ILE A 77 -0.33 -7.91 5.17
C ILE A 77 -0.25 -8.07 3.64
N PHE A 78 -0.78 -7.12 2.87
CA PHE A 78 -0.68 -7.17 1.41
C PHE A 78 0.77 -7.13 0.91
N LEU A 79 1.62 -6.30 1.52
CA LEU A 79 3.05 -6.24 1.18
C LEU A 79 3.78 -7.54 1.54
N LEU A 80 3.46 -8.15 2.69
CA LEU A 80 4.01 -9.45 3.07
C LEU A 80 3.60 -10.55 2.08
N LEU A 81 2.32 -10.62 1.73
CA LEU A 81 1.83 -11.57 0.74
C LEU A 81 2.46 -11.34 -0.64
N ALA A 82 2.65 -10.08 -1.03
CA ALA A 82 3.36 -9.74 -2.26
C ALA A 82 4.80 -10.29 -2.23
N SER A 83 5.52 -10.08 -1.12
CA SER A 83 6.90 -10.56 -0.95
C SER A 83 7.00 -12.08 -1.03
N VAL A 84 6.13 -12.81 -0.33
CA VAL A 84 6.08 -14.29 -0.39
C VAL A 84 5.77 -14.78 -1.81
N LYS A 85 4.82 -14.13 -2.49
CA LYS A 85 4.45 -14.48 -3.87
C LYS A 85 5.56 -14.16 -4.87
N LEU A 86 6.31 -13.08 -4.64
CA LEU A 86 7.45 -12.69 -5.47
C LEU A 86 8.61 -13.69 -5.29
N HIS A 87 8.87 -14.15 -4.07
CA HIS A 87 9.86 -15.21 -3.80
C HIS A 87 9.51 -16.54 -4.49
N THR A 88 8.23 -16.94 -4.44
CA THR A 88 7.77 -18.20 -5.08
C THR A 88 7.64 -18.11 -6.60
N ALA A 89 7.57 -16.91 -7.17
CA ALA A 89 7.54 -16.71 -8.62
C ALA A 89 8.94 -16.58 -9.25
N LEU A 90 9.96 -16.22 -8.44
CA LEU A 90 11.36 -16.14 -8.86
C LEU A 90 12.11 -17.48 -8.73
N LYS A 91 11.57 -18.42 -7.96
CA LYS A 91 12.01 -19.82 -7.87
C LYS A 91 11.28 -20.68 -8.89
#